data_AF-A0A1H1LL69-F1
#
_entry.id   AF-A0A1H1LL69-F1
#
_cell.length_a   1.000
_cell.length_b   1.000
_cell.length_c   1.000
_cell.angle_alpha   90.00
_cell.angle_beta   90.00
_cell.angle_gamma   90.00
#
_symmetry.space_group_name_H-M   'P 1'
#
loop_
_entity.id
_entity.type
_entity.pdbx_description
1 polymer ?
#
loop_
_entity_poly.entity_id
_entity_poly.type
_entity_poly.pdbx_seq_one_letter_code
_entity_poly.pdbx_strand_id
1 'polypeptide(L)'
;MRLKSSNKRGFIFLTSLLVMVVILLSLKQRYTKKPSKYALTPDFEQTTTLDFIQITLNEKSFKKLKKKRDKALSVGVLETSDSDYVPATIAFNGNDYRAEIRLKGDWTDHLEGDKWSFRIKLKDDKTILGMRKFSIHHPRTRGNINEWLYHNAIKSENLIGLRYNFIEGSIHIKLDNASGYDSKLLGVYAIEETFDKRTIESNQRKESVILKFSENFWWDEVKKSIQVAEPSGARWNRFMNPQKNLLDKLQIAPFSEEKVLMDSTMNGYFKLSKNLLEDLRKGRTTIDKVFDVKKLALQNAILNLFGATHGIYSINLRFYYNPITSKLEPIAFDGNSGIKLQKYAHFLFLDQEKDSVYLKELIKALHKVSQPSYLDDLIQVNKEDLNYFDKELKRELKGRLYSIDNYKYNQNVMRNELMRLVKKYNLDANLVIEQDDSKKTELSIPEFSRWQNKSLVLNRNKAIYEITRKDNINASYLKINNLNIDFGKEYTVSIVAKKGNSGSLLGLRLQGVYPNRVDAVFDLNKGEVVGSKKQGTFENEKVSITPIGSGWFKCTLTAKVNVDQLNIILGPTDNSKGASNWEGQTATIPSIYLDSDKILIEERK
;
A
#
# COMPACT_ATOMS: atom_id res chain seq x y z
N MET A 1 -67.89 -64.62 38.63
CA MET A 1 -66.49 -64.98 38.92
C MET A 1 -65.74 -63.69 39.28
N ARG A 2 -65.35 -63.50 40.56
CA ARG A 2 -64.74 -62.25 41.06
C ARG A 2 -63.32 -62.09 40.48
N LEU A 3 -63.03 -60.94 39.87
CA LEU A 3 -61.72 -60.58 39.35
C LEU A 3 -60.68 -60.59 40.50
N LYS A 4 -59.60 -61.35 40.29
CA LYS A 4 -58.48 -61.51 41.22
C LYS A 4 -57.84 -60.15 41.51
N SER A 5 -57.40 -59.99 42.76
CA SER A 5 -56.87 -58.74 43.30
C SER A 5 -55.73 -58.19 42.44
N SER A 6 -55.82 -56.90 42.13
CA SER A 6 -54.72 -56.15 41.54
C SER A 6 -53.51 -56.28 42.47
N ASN A 7 -52.41 -56.86 41.98
CA ASN A 7 -51.16 -56.99 42.70
C ASN A 7 -50.50 -55.60 42.81
N LYS A 8 -51.08 -54.74 43.66
CA LYS A 8 -50.64 -53.37 43.93
C LYS A 8 -49.15 -53.32 44.28
N ARG A 9 -48.62 -54.34 44.95
CA ARG A 9 -47.19 -54.45 45.29
C ARG A 9 -46.30 -54.61 44.05
N GLY A 10 -46.72 -55.42 43.07
CA GLY A 10 -46.01 -55.56 41.79
C GLY A 10 -46.02 -54.27 40.97
N PHE A 11 -47.15 -53.55 40.95
CA PHE A 11 -47.25 -52.25 40.28
C PHE A 11 -46.37 -51.18 40.94
N ILE A 12 -46.36 -51.11 42.29
CA ILE A 12 -45.50 -50.19 43.05
C ILE A 12 -44.00 -50.52 42.82
N PHE A 13 -43.64 -51.80 42.76
CA PHE A 13 -42.27 -52.20 42.48
C PHE A 13 -41.83 -51.81 41.05
N LEU A 14 -42.66 -52.07 40.05
CA LEU A 14 -42.40 -51.72 38.65
C LEU A 14 -42.33 -50.19 38.45
N THR A 15 -43.20 -49.42 39.09
CA THR A 15 -43.13 -47.95 39.03
C THR A 15 -41.90 -47.41 39.75
N SER A 16 -41.49 -47.99 40.89
CA SER A 16 -40.24 -47.58 41.55
C SER A 16 -39.00 -47.90 40.70
N LEU A 17 -39.01 -49.03 39.98
CA LEU A 17 -37.91 -49.43 39.10
C LEU A 17 -37.82 -48.47 37.90
N LEU A 18 -38.97 -48.10 37.33
CA LEU A 18 -39.03 -47.13 36.23
C LEU A 18 -38.51 -45.75 36.66
N VAL A 19 -38.92 -45.26 37.83
CA VAL A 19 -38.43 -43.99 38.40
C VAL A 19 -36.92 -44.05 38.62
N MET A 20 -36.41 -45.17 39.16
CA MET A 20 -34.98 -45.35 39.37
C MET A 20 -34.19 -45.38 38.05
N VAL A 21 -34.71 -46.02 37.00
CA VAL A 21 -34.11 -46.00 35.66
C VAL A 21 -34.11 -44.59 35.07
N VAL A 22 -35.19 -43.82 35.21
CA VAL A 22 -35.25 -42.42 34.75
C VAL A 22 -34.26 -41.54 35.53
N ILE A 23 -34.13 -41.76 36.84
CA ILE A 23 -33.13 -41.07 37.68
C ILE A 23 -31.71 -41.45 37.21
N LEU A 24 -31.41 -42.72 36.99
CA LEU A 24 -30.11 -43.16 36.49
C LEU A 24 -29.80 -42.63 35.10
N LEU A 25 -30.78 -42.55 34.20
CA LEU A 25 -30.63 -41.94 32.87
C LEU A 25 -30.40 -40.42 32.97
N SER A 26 -31.10 -39.72 33.85
CA SER A 26 -30.92 -38.28 34.06
C SER A 26 -29.60 -37.94 34.76
N LEU A 27 -29.16 -38.76 35.72
CA LEU A 27 -27.85 -38.68 36.35
C LEU A 27 -26.76 -38.99 35.33
N LYS A 28 -26.88 -40.08 34.55
CA LYS A 28 -25.96 -40.39 33.46
C LYS A 28 -25.88 -39.21 32.48
N GLN A 29 -26.99 -38.63 32.07
CA GLN A 29 -27.02 -37.48 31.18
C GLN A 29 -26.34 -36.24 31.78
N ARG A 30 -26.47 -36.00 33.10
CA ARG A 30 -25.71 -34.95 33.83
C ARG A 30 -24.22 -35.25 33.90
N TYR A 31 -23.83 -36.48 34.26
CA TYR A 31 -22.43 -36.89 34.42
C TYR A 31 -21.71 -37.13 33.08
N THR A 32 -22.43 -37.38 31.98
CA THR A 32 -21.87 -37.55 30.63
C THR A 32 -22.00 -36.29 29.77
N LYS A 33 -22.52 -35.17 30.29
CA LYS A 33 -22.60 -33.92 29.54
C LYS A 33 -21.18 -33.39 29.37
N LYS A 34 -20.55 -33.75 28.24
CA LYS A 34 -19.21 -33.26 27.90
C LYS A 34 -19.19 -31.74 28.06
N PRO A 35 -18.19 -31.16 28.73
CA PRO A 35 -18.07 -29.72 28.83
C PRO A 35 -18.10 -29.11 27.43
N SER A 36 -18.75 -27.95 27.32
CA SER A 36 -18.85 -27.25 26.04
C SER A 36 -17.46 -27.08 25.44
N LYS A 37 -17.32 -27.38 24.14
CA LYS A 37 -16.09 -27.09 23.39
C LYS A 37 -15.87 -25.58 23.19
N TYR A 38 -16.84 -24.77 23.58
CA TYR A 38 -16.83 -23.31 23.62
C TYR A 38 -16.85 -22.87 25.09
N ALA A 39 -15.71 -22.42 25.61
CA ALA A 39 -15.63 -21.83 26.94
C ALA A 39 -16.32 -20.46 26.98
N LEU A 40 -16.81 -20.08 28.16
CA LEU A 40 -17.36 -18.75 28.38
C LEU A 40 -16.25 -17.71 28.33
N THR A 41 -16.50 -16.53 27.78
CA THR A 41 -15.51 -15.46 27.78
C THR A 41 -15.49 -14.78 29.16
N PRO A 42 -14.32 -14.61 29.81
CA PRO A 42 -14.24 -13.84 31.05
C PRO A 42 -14.30 -12.33 30.77
N ASP A 43 -14.70 -11.56 31.78
CA ASP A 43 -14.56 -10.11 31.75
C ASP A 43 -13.08 -9.72 31.62
N PHE A 44 -12.80 -8.72 30.78
CA PHE A 44 -11.45 -8.27 30.54
C PHE A 44 -11.42 -6.80 30.10
N GLU A 45 -10.48 -6.03 30.64
CA GLU A 45 -10.38 -4.60 30.35
C GLU A 45 -9.57 -4.34 29.07
N GLN A 46 -10.12 -3.49 28.20
CA GLN A 46 -9.43 -2.93 27.05
C GLN A 46 -8.65 -1.67 27.45
N THR A 47 -7.56 -1.36 26.75
CA THR A 47 -6.67 -0.22 27.05
C THR A 47 -6.76 0.91 26.01
N THR A 48 -7.48 0.67 24.92
CA THR A 48 -7.68 1.60 23.82
C THR A 48 -9.15 1.94 23.65
N THR A 49 -9.43 2.88 22.75
CA THR A 49 -10.80 3.21 22.32
C THR A 49 -11.24 2.42 21.08
N LEU A 50 -10.40 1.50 20.59
CA LEU A 50 -10.75 0.63 19.47
C LEU A 50 -11.83 -0.37 19.89
N ASP A 51 -12.52 -0.94 18.90
CA ASP A 51 -13.33 -2.13 19.12
C ASP A 51 -12.47 -3.25 19.73
N PHE A 52 -13.08 -4.06 20.60
CA PHE A 52 -12.38 -5.07 21.37
C PHE A 52 -12.81 -6.48 21.00
N ILE A 53 -11.82 -7.34 20.71
CA ILE A 53 -12.01 -8.75 20.41
C ILE A 53 -11.30 -9.63 21.45
N GLN A 54 -12.02 -10.64 21.93
CA GLN A 54 -11.48 -11.62 22.86
C GLN A 54 -11.55 -13.01 22.21
N ILE A 55 -10.43 -13.74 22.24
CA ILE A 55 -10.37 -15.13 21.80
C ILE A 55 -10.33 -16.04 23.02
N THR A 56 -11.38 -16.83 23.23
CA THR A 56 -11.43 -17.82 24.31
C THR A 56 -11.31 -19.24 23.77
N LEU A 57 -10.33 -19.99 24.27
CA LEU A 57 -10.00 -21.36 23.88
C LEU A 57 -10.02 -22.28 25.09
N ASN A 58 -10.48 -23.52 24.91
CA ASN A 58 -10.18 -24.58 25.87
C ASN A 58 -8.71 -25.01 25.72
N GLU A 59 -8.12 -25.54 26.80
CA GLU A 59 -6.72 -25.96 26.85
C GLU A 59 -6.33 -26.91 25.70
N LYS A 60 -7.21 -27.87 25.37
CA LYS A 60 -7.03 -28.78 24.22
C LYS A 60 -6.89 -28.04 22.88
N SER A 61 -7.74 -27.04 22.63
CA SER A 61 -7.71 -26.24 21.39
C SER A 61 -6.42 -25.43 21.33
N PHE A 62 -6.05 -24.79 22.44
CA PHE A 62 -4.80 -24.02 22.55
C PHE A 62 -3.57 -24.90 22.31
N LYS A 63 -3.48 -26.08 22.94
CA LYS A 63 -2.37 -27.03 22.73
C LYS A 63 -2.24 -27.48 21.27
N LYS A 64 -3.36 -27.70 20.57
CA LYS A 64 -3.33 -28.04 19.14
C LYS A 64 -2.76 -26.89 18.30
N LEU A 65 -3.20 -25.66 18.54
CA LEU A 65 -2.66 -24.47 17.85
C LEU A 65 -1.17 -24.26 18.17
N LYS A 66 -0.79 -24.37 19.45
CA LYS A 66 0.60 -24.24 19.90
C LYS A 66 1.50 -25.28 19.22
N LYS A 67 1.09 -26.55 19.17
CA LYS A 67 1.85 -27.61 18.47
C LYS A 67 2.06 -27.27 16.99
N LYS A 68 1.03 -26.72 16.32
CA LYS A 68 1.12 -26.29 14.92
C LYS A 68 2.08 -25.11 14.75
N ARG A 69 2.01 -24.11 15.63
CA ARG A 69 2.93 -22.98 15.68
C ARG A 69 4.36 -23.43 15.86
N ASP A 70 4.63 -24.26 16.88
CA ASP A 70 5.99 -24.68 17.20
C ASP A 70 6.61 -25.47 16.05
N LYS A 71 5.81 -26.30 15.35
CA LYS A 71 6.25 -26.96 14.09
C LYS A 71 6.54 -25.95 12.97
N ALA A 72 5.71 -24.92 12.81
CA ALA A 72 5.93 -23.91 11.77
C ALA A 72 7.20 -23.11 12.05
N LEU A 73 7.45 -22.73 13.32
CA LEU A 73 8.66 -22.05 13.74
C LEU A 73 9.91 -22.91 13.54
N SER A 74 9.83 -24.22 13.75
CA SER A 74 10.96 -25.12 13.51
C SER A 74 11.27 -25.35 12.03
N VAL A 75 10.26 -25.29 11.16
CA VAL A 75 10.41 -25.53 9.71
C VAL A 75 10.59 -24.23 8.90
N GLY A 76 10.24 -23.07 9.48
CA GLY A 76 10.32 -21.75 8.84
C GLY A 76 9.11 -21.36 8.01
N VAL A 77 8.10 -22.24 7.87
CA VAL A 77 6.87 -22.00 7.10
C VAL A 77 5.66 -22.66 7.79
N LEU A 78 4.52 -21.97 7.80
CA LEU A 78 3.24 -22.47 8.27
C LEU A 78 2.42 -23.04 7.10
N GLU A 79 2.18 -24.35 7.12
CA GLU A 79 1.21 -24.98 6.22
C GLU A 79 -0.16 -25.06 6.86
N THR A 80 -1.21 -24.64 6.16
CA THR A 80 -2.58 -24.63 6.72
C THR A 80 -3.56 -25.42 5.89
N SER A 81 -4.50 -26.08 6.57
CA SER A 81 -5.60 -26.86 6.00
C SER A 81 -6.88 -26.65 6.81
N ASP A 82 -8.03 -27.08 6.28
CA ASP A 82 -9.28 -26.99 7.04
C ASP A 82 -9.30 -27.91 8.29
N SER A 83 -8.46 -28.95 8.33
CA SER A 83 -8.31 -29.79 9.52
C SER A 83 -7.62 -29.08 10.70
N ASP A 84 -6.95 -27.95 10.45
CA ASP A 84 -6.24 -27.19 11.48
C ASP A 84 -7.18 -26.32 12.33
N TYR A 85 -8.43 -26.14 11.93
CA TYR A 85 -9.41 -25.39 12.72
C TYR A 85 -9.67 -26.04 14.09
N VAL A 86 -9.88 -25.18 15.10
CA VAL A 86 -10.28 -25.55 16.45
C VAL A 86 -11.47 -24.68 16.90
N PRO A 87 -12.36 -25.20 17.75
CA PRO A 87 -13.45 -24.40 18.31
C PRO A 87 -12.89 -23.32 19.26
N ALA A 88 -13.49 -22.13 19.18
CA ALA A 88 -13.23 -20.99 20.06
C ALA A 88 -14.52 -20.18 20.28
N THR A 89 -14.59 -19.47 21.39
CA THR A 89 -15.57 -18.39 21.58
C THR A 89 -14.87 -17.08 21.23
N ILE A 90 -15.52 -16.25 20.41
CA ILE A 90 -15.06 -14.92 20.06
C ILE A 90 -16.02 -13.94 20.70
N ALA A 91 -15.55 -13.11 21.63
CA ALA A 91 -16.34 -11.98 22.09
C ALA A 91 -15.95 -10.73 21.29
N PHE A 92 -16.94 -9.93 20.89
CA PHE A 92 -16.72 -8.65 20.22
C PHE A 92 -17.61 -7.60 20.88
N ASN A 93 -16.97 -6.58 21.48
CA ASN A 93 -17.64 -5.54 22.27
C ASN A 93 -18.67 -6.13 23.25
N GLY A 94 -18.26 -7.14 24.02
CA GLY A 94 -19.09 -7.82 25.03
C GLY A 94 -20.10 -8.85 24.50
N ASN A 95 -20.18 -9.08 23.19
CA ASN A 95 -21.10 -10.07 22.61
C ASN A 95 -20.36 -11.34 22.20
N ASP A 96 -20.82 -12.50 22.67
CA ASP A 96 -20.19 -13.80 22.39
C ASP A 96 -20.68 -14.45 21.09
N TYR A 97 -19.73 -15.00 20.34
CA TYR A 97 -19.94 -15.72 19.09
C TYR A 97 -19.22 -17.07 19.10
N ARG A 98 -19.93 -18.13 18.68
CA ARG A 98 -19.29 -19.42 18.41
C ARG A 98 -18.47 -19.33 17.13
N ALA A 99 -17.21 -19.77 17.18
CA ALA A 99 -16.32 -19.71 16.03
C ALA A 99 -15.45 -20.96 15.88
N GLU A 100 -14.82 -21.06 14.71
CA GLU A 100 -13.65 -21.89 14.48
C GLU A 100 -12.48 -21.00 14.12
N ILE A 101 -11.32 -21.23 14.74
CA ILE A 101 -10.10 -20.48 14.46
C ILE A 101 -8.96 -21.40 14.06
N ARG A 102 -8.03 -20.87 13.27
CA ARG A 102 -6.72 -21.48 13.00
C ARG A 102 -5.65 -20.40 12.91
N LEU A 103 -4.38 -20.79 12.94
CA LEU A 103 -3.28 -19.87 12.65
C LEU A 103 -3.37 -19.35 11.20
N LYS A 104 -2.96 -18.09 11.01
CA LYS A 104 -2.87 -17.40 9.71
C LYS A 104 -1.41 -17.12 9.36
N GLY A 105 -1.15 -17.04 8.06
CA GLY A 105 0.14 -16.69 7.50
C GLY A 105 0.80 -17.92 6.88
N ASP A 106 1.80 -17.66 6.07
CA ASP A 106 2.67 -18.69 5.53
C ASP A 106 4.08 -18.53 6.13
N TRP A 107 4.55 -17.30 6.30
CA TRP A 107 5.78 -16.97 7.01
C TRP A 107 5.61 -16.94 8.54
N THR A 108 6.72 -17.14 9.26
CA THR A 108 6.74 -17.20 10.73
C THR A 108 6.56 -15.86 11.43
N ASP A 109 6.69 -14.75 10.71
CA ASP A 109 6.44 -13.38 11.21
C ASP A 109 5.02 -13.23 11.78
N HIS A 110 4.07 -14.00 11.29
CA HIS A 110 2.70 -14.08 11.81
C HIS A 110 2.57 -14.81 13.15
N LEU A 111 3.61 -15.52 13.60
CA LEU A 111 3.58 -16.48 14.71
C LEU A 111 4.63 -16.20 15.80
N GLU A 112 5.59 -15.33 15.53
CA GLU A 112 6.66 -14.95 16.45
C GLU A 112 6.10 -14.24 17.70
N GLY A 113 6.73 -14.49 18.85
CA GLY A 113 6.27 -13.98 20.14
C GLY A 113 4.88 -14.49 20.53
N ASP A 114 4.13 -13.64 21.22
CA ASP A 114 2.83 -13.98 21.81
C ASP A 114 1.62 -13.50 20.99
N LYS A 115 1.83 -12.58 20.04
CA LYS A 115 0.77 -11.97 19.21
C LYS A 115 0.58 -12.77 17.92
N TRP A 116 -0.08 -13.93 18.01
CA TRP A 116 -0.27 -14.80 16.85
C TRP A 116 -1.37 -14.29 15.93
N SER A 117 -1.20 -14.51 14.63
CA SER A 117 -2.23 -14.20 13.64
C SER A 117 -3.23 -15.35 13.51
N PHE A 118 -4.51 -15.02 13.42
CA PHE A 118 -5.59 -16.01 13.34
C PHE A 118 -6.50 -15.76 12.15
N ARG A 119 -7.03 -16.85 11.59
CA ARG A 119 -8.19 -16.83 10.69
C ARG A 119 -9.40 -17.37 11.45
N ILE A 120 -10.46 -16.58 11.50
CA ILE A 120 -11.66 -16.79 12.30
C ILE A 120 -12.85 -17.01 11.37
N LYS A 121 -13.64 -18.07 11.62
CA LYS A 121 -14.89 -18.40 10.94
C LYS A 121 -16.02 -18.45 11.96
N LEU A 122 -16.92 -17.47 11.94
CA LEU A 122 -18.11 -17.47 12.81
C LEU A 122 -19.11 -18.55 12.36
N LYS A 123 -19.81 -19.12 13.34
CA LYS A 123 -20.88 -20.10 13.14
C LYS A 123 -22.25 -19.41 13.04
N ASP A 124 -23.27 -20.19 12.68
CA ASP A 124 -24.68 -19.79 12.72
C ASP A 124 -25.02 -18.55 11.89
N ASP A 125 -24.27 -18.37 10.80
CA ASP A 125 -24.37 -17.24 9.87
C ASP A 125 -24.24 -15.84 10.53
N LYS A 126 -23.68 -15.79 11.75
CA LYS A 126 -23.37 -14.55 12.47
C LYS A 126 -22.20 -13.81 11.82
N THR A 127 -22.15 -12.50 12.05
CA THR A 127 -21.14 -11.61 11.49
C THR A 127 -20.65 -10.60 12.51
N ILE A 128 -19.36 -10.27 12.44
CA ILE A 128 -18.75 -9.12 13.12
C ILE A 128 -18.34 -8.12 12.02
N LEU A 129 -18.76 -6.85 12.14
CA LEU A 129 -18.53 -5.82 11.12
C LEU A 129 -18.96 -6.27 9.70
N GLY A 130 -20.05 -7.05 9.64
CA GLY A 130 -20.59 -7.68 8.43
C GLY A 130 -19.74 -8.83 7.86
N MET A 131 -18.68 -9.26 8.52
CA MET A 131 -17.80 -10.36 8.12
C MET A 131 -18.15 -11.64 8.89
N ARG A 132 -18.35 -12.74 8.16
CA ARG A 132 -18.46 -14.09 8.74
C ARG A 132 -17.10 -14.77 8.86
N LYS A 133 -16.22 -14.50 7.90
CA LYS A 133 -14.84 -14.99 7.85
C LYS A 133 -13.92 -13.78 7.82
N PHE A 134 -13.00 -13.72 8.75
CA PHE A 134 -12.01 -12.65 8.82
C PHE A 134 -10.73 -13.17 9.45
N SER A 135 -9.71 -12.34 9.37
CA SER A 135 -8.40 -12.58 9.91
C SER A 135 -8.07 -11.48 10.90
N ILE A 136 -7.32 -11.81 11.94
CA ILE A 136 -6.64 -10.82 12.76
C ILE A 136 -5.14 -11.08 12.68
N HIS A 137 -4.35 -10.04 12.49
CA HIS A 137 -2.88 -10.13 12.44
C HIS A 137 -2.23 -8.85 12.97
N HIS A 138 -0.93 -8.94 13.26
CA HIS A 138 -0.16 -7.77 13.65
C HIS A 138 -0.17 -6.71 12.52
N PRO A 139 -0.54 -5.43 12.77
CA PRO A 139 -0.67 -4.42 11.72
C PRO A 139 0.56 -4.25 10.80
N ARG A 140 1.77 -4.37 11.36
CA ARG A 140 3.04 -4.29 10.64
C ARG A 140 3.20 -5.31 9.51
N THR A 141 2.57 -6.48 9.60
CA THR A 141 2.66 -7.54 8.58
C THR A 141 2.04 -7.13 7.24
N ARG A 142 1.24 -6.06 7.21
CA ARG A 142 0.60 -5.53 5.99
C ARG A 142 0.85 -4.03 5.78
N GLY A 143 1.81 -3.42 6.48
CA GLY A 143 2.11 -1.99 6.30
C GLY A 143 1.24 -1.03 7.12
N ASN A 144 0.68 -1.50 8.24
CA ASN A 144 -0.07 -0.68 9.21
C ASN A 144 -1.26 0.06 8.57
N ILE A 145 -1.37 1.38 8.77
CA ILE A 145 -2.47 2.23 8.29
C ILE A 145 -2.47 2.34 6.75
N ASN A 146 -1.32 2.12 6.09
CA ASN A 146 -1.26 2.19 4.63
C ASN A 146 -2.19 1.17 3.95
N GLU A 147 -2.34 -0.04 4.50
CA GLU A 147 -3.22 -1.08 3.91
C GLU A 147 -4.69 -0.72 4.07
N TRP A 148 -5.06 -0.13 5.21
CA TRP A 148 -6.40 0.38 5.45
C TRP A 148 -6.75 1.47 4.40
N LEU A 149 -5.87 2.45 4.23
CA LEU A 149 -6.08 3.54 3.28
C LEU A 149 -6.07 3.04 1.83
N TYR A 150 -5.26 2.03 1.51
CA TYR A 150 -5.26 1.36 0.21
C TYR A 150 -6.64 0.76 -0.10
N HIS A 151 -7.23 0.00 0.83
CA HIS A 151 -8.57 -0.56 0.63
C HIS A 151 -9.66 0.52 0.54
N ASN A 152 -9.53 1.64 1.25
CA ASN A 152 -10.45 2.77 1.09
C ASN A 152 -10.35 3.42 -0.29
N ALA A 153 -9.13 3.62 -0.81
CA ALA A 153 -8.91 4.17 -2.15
C ALA A 153 -9.48 3.25 -3.25
N ILE A 154 -9.38 1.93 -3.07
CA ILE A 154 -9.97 0.94 -3.97
C ILE A 154 -11.50 1.06 -3.95
N LYS A 155 -12.11 1.14 -2.77
CA LYS A 155 -13.57 1.23 -2.64
C LYS A 155 -14.15 2.56 -3.11
N SER A 156 -13.45 3.68 -2.90
CA SER A 156 -13.90 5.00 -3.40
C SER A 156 -14.02 5.04 -4.92
N GLU A 157 -13.29 4.15 -5.61
CA GLU A 157 -13.31 3.99 -7.07
C GLU A 157 -14.24 2.86 -7.54
N ASN A 158 -15.13 2.37 -6.67
CA ASN A 158 -16.05 1.26 -6.94
C ASN A 158 -15.32 0.00 -7.46
N LEU A 159 -14.11 -0.23 -6.95
CA LEU A 159 -13.36 -1.47 -7.16
C LEU A 159 -13.53 -2.39 -5.95
N ILE A 160 -13.20 -3.67 -6.12
CA ILE A 160 -13.40 -4.66 -5.06
C ILE A 160 -12.26 -4.57 -4.05
N GLY A 161 -12.54 -3.97 -2.89
CA GLY A 161 -11.64 -3.85 -1.75
C GLY A 161 -12.15 -4.63 -0.55
N LEU A 162 -11.25 -5.05 0.35
CA LEU A 162 -11.61 -5.78 1.55
C LEU A 162 -12.07 -4.82 2.65
N ARG A 163 -12.92 -5.29 3.56
CA ARG A 163 -13.06 -4.63 4.87
C ARG A 163 -11.78 -4.85 5.65
N TYR A 164 -11.15 -3.75 6.04
CA TYR A 164 -9.92 -3.71 6.80
C TYR A 164 -10.09 -2.67 7.90
N ASN A 165 -9.73 -2.98 9.14
CA ASN A 165 -9.79 -2.05 10.27
C ASN A 165 -8.78 -2.45 11.36
N PHE A 166 -8.79 -1.76 12.50
CA PHE A 166 -7.96 -2.07 13.66
C PHE A 166 -8.83 -2.27 14.91
N ILE A 167 -8.41 -3.22 15.75
CA ILE A 167 -9.10 -3.63 16.98
C ILE A 167 -8.08 -3.93 18.07
N GLU A 168 -8.47 -3.87 19.33
CA GLU A 168 -7.69 -4.40 20.44
C GLU A 168 -8.03 -5.86 20.69
N GLY A 169 -7.04 -6.69 21.01
CA GLY A 169 -7.19 -8.12 21.15
C GLY A 169 -6.73 -8.66 22.49
N SER A 170 -7.44 -9.65 23.03
CA SER A 170 -6.98 -10.50 24.13
C SER A 170 -7.17 -11.99 23.81
N ILE A 171 -6.45 -12.84 24.54
CA ILE A 171 -6.62 -14.30 24.48
C ILE A 171 -6.82 -14.86 25.88
N HIS A 172 -7.72 -15.84 25.99
CA HIS A 172 -8.07 -16.52 27.22
C HIS A 172 -8.02 -18.04 27.02
N ILE A 173 -7.30 -18.74 27.87
CA ILE A 173 -7.17 -20.19 27.84
C ILE A 173 -7.86 -20.76 29.07
N LYS A 174 -8.98 -21.47 28.86
CA LYS A 174 -9.66 -22.20 29.93
C LYS A 174 -8.87 -23.47 30.23
N LEU A 175 -8.28 -23.53 31.42
CA LEU A 175 -7.51 -24.67 31.90
C LEU A 175 -8.45 -25.79 32.36
N ASP A 176 -8.13 -27.04 32.02
CA ASP A 176 -9.01 -28.19 32.32
C ASP A 176 -9.09 -28.48 33.83
N ASN A 177 -8.00 -28.21 34.57
CA ASN A 177 -7.86 -28.53 36.00
C ASN A 177 -7.87 -27.30 36.94
N ALA A 178 -8.26 -26.11 36.44
CA ALA A 178 -8.30 -24.90 37.25
C ALA A 178 -9.59 -24.09 37.04
N SER A 179 -10.07 -23.46 38.11
CA SER A 179 -11.28 -22.64 38.08
C SER A 179 -11.15 -21.36 37.24
N GLY A 180 -9.92 -20.94 36.91
CA GLY A 180 -9.62 -19.69 36.21
C GLY A 180 -9.33 -19.82 34.70
N TYR A 181 -8.81 -18.73 34.14
CA TYR A 181 -8.30 -18.60 32.79
C TYR A 181 -6.85 -18.12 32.84
N ASP A 182 -5.99 -18.65 31.97
CA ASP A 182 -4.74 -17.98 31.63
C ASP A 182 -5.06 -16.92 30.56
N SER A 183 -4.92 -15.65 30.90
CA SER A 183 -5.41 -14.52 30.10
C SER A 183 -4.31 -13.54 29.78
N LYS A 184 -4.29 -13.04 28.56
CA LYS A 184 -3.30 -12.09 28.10
C LYS A 184 -3.90 -11.03 27.18
N LEU A 185 -3.62 -9.77 27.49
CA LEU A 185 -3.85 -8.67 26.56
C LEU A 185 -2.78 -8.74 25.47
N LEU A 186 -3.21 -8.75 24.21
CA LEU A 186 -2.34 -8.85 23.05
C LEU A 186 -2.24 -7.51 22.29
N GLY A 187 -2.96 -6.47 22.72
CA GLY A 187 -2.90 -5.13 22.14
C GLY A 187 -3.53 -5.05 20.75
N VAL A 188 -3.03 -4.15 19.90
CA VAL A 188 -3.64 -3.79 18.63
C VAL A 188 -3.41 -4.86 17.55
N TYR A 189 -4.49 -5.25 16.89
CA TYR A 189 -4.55 -6.07 15.70
C TYR A 189 -5.12 -5.27 14.53
N ALA A 190 -4.69 -5.63 13.32
CA ALA A 190 -5.50 -5.38 12.14
C ALA A 190 -6.53 -6.51 12.00
N ILE A 191 -7.76 -6.16 11.63
CA ILE A 191 -8.81 -7.09 11.23
C ILE A 191 -9.05 -6.96 9.73
N GLU A 192 -9.03 -8.08 9.03
CA GLU A 192 -9.09 -8.15 7.57
C GLU A 192 -10.13 -9.19 7.12
N GLU A 193 -11.01 -8.79 6.22
CA GLU A 193 -11.98 -9.68 5.61
C GLU A 193 -11.33 -10.85 4.87
N THR A 194 -11.92 -12.04 4.98
CA THR A 194 -11.52 -13.21 4.19
C THR A 194 -12.60 -13.53 3.15
N PHE A 195 -12.16 -13.84 1.93
CA PHE A 195 -13.02 -14.10 0.78
C PHE A 195 -14.16 -15.09 1.07
N ASP A 196 -15.37 -14.57 0.97
CA ASP A 196 -16.64 -15.30 1.01
C ASP A 196 -17.66 -14.55 0.14
N LYS A 197 -18.87 -15.11 -0.04
CA LYS A 197 -19.93 -14.41 -0.79
C LYS A 197 -20.20 -12.99 -0.28
N ARG A 198 -20.05 -12.78 1.03
CA ARG A 198 -20.25 -11.47 1.69
C ARG A 198 -19.25 -10.41 1.26
N THR A 199 -18.05 -10.81 0.83
CA THR A 199 -17.05 -9.89 0.26
C THR A 199 -17.51 -9.35 -1.08
N ILE A 200 -18.18 -10.18 -1.87
CA ILE A 200 -18.75 -9.80 -3.16
C ILE A 200 -19.94 -8.87 -2.93
N GLU A 201 -20.86 -9.26 -2.05
CA GLU A 201 -22.06 -8.50 -1.69
C GLU A 201 -21.71 -7.12 -1.09
N SER A 202 -20.72 -7.05 -0.19
CA SER A 202 -20.29 -5.78 0.41
C SER A 202 -19.63 -4.82 -0.58
N ASN A 203 -19.15 -5.33 -1.72
CA ASN A 203 -18.61 -4.54 -2.83
C ASN A 203 -19.67 -4.31 -3.93
N GLN A 204 -20.95 -4.47 -3.60
CA GLN A 204 -22.09 -4.22 -4.50
C GLN A 204 -22.00 -5.04 -5.80
N ARG A 205 -21.56 -6.30 -5.68
CA ARG A 205 -21.49 -7.24 -6.81
C ARG A 205 -22.48 -8.39 -6.59
N LYS A 206 -22.96 -8.95 -7.70
CA LYS A 206 -23.82 -10.15 -7.68
C LYS A 206 -23.02 -11.37 -7.23
N GLU A 207 -23.62 -12.26 -6.43
CA GLU A 207 -22.97 -13.49 -5.99
C GLU A 207 -22.42 -14.29 -7.19
N SER A 208 -21.15 -14.68 -7.08
CA SER A 208 -20.40 -15.43 -8.09
C SER A 208 -19.12 -16.01 -7.45
N VAL A 209 -18.18 -16.46 -8.27
CA VAL A 209 -16.92 -17.08 -7.85
C VAL A 209 -15.78 -16.06 -7.74
N ILE A 210 -14.87 -16.31 -6.80
CA ILE A 210 -13.58 -15.65 -6.69
C ILE A 210 -12.50 -16.68 -7.05
N LEU A 211 -11.67 -16.35 -8.03
CA LEU A 211 -10.55 -17.17 -8.50
C LEU A 211 -9.27 -16.77 -7.80
N LYS A 212 -8.39 -17.75 -7.62
CA LYS A 212 -6.99 -17.58 -7.25
C LYS A 212 -6.11 -18.55 -8.01
N PHE A 213 -4.82 -18.26 -8.06
CA PHE A 213 -3.82 -19.27 -8.29
C PHE A 213 -3.56 -20.03 -6.98
N SER A 214 -3.65 -21.35 -7.04
CA SER A 214 -3.33 -22.22 -5.91
C SER A 214 -1.86 -22.09 -5.56
N GLU A 215 -1.60 -21.88 -4.28
CA GLU A 215 -0.27 -21.54 -3.76
C GLU A 215 0.49 -22.81 -3.34
N ASN A 216 -0.15 -23.98 -3.34
CA ASN A 216 0.43 -25.23 -2.83
C ASN A 216 1.76 -25.55 -3.52
N PHE A 217 1.79 -25.52 -4.85
CA PHE A 217 3.00 -25.82 -5.61
C PHE A 217 4.11 -24.80 -5.31
N TRP A 218 3.77 -23.52 -5.13
CA TRP A 218 4.74 -22.49 -4.75
C TRP A 218 5.36 -22.77 -3.38
N TRP A 219 4.53 -23.04 -2.37
CA TRP A 219 5.00 -23.29 -1.00
C TRP A 219 5.75 -24.61 -0.85
N ASP A 220 5.40 -25.64 -1.62
CA ASP A 220 6.17 -26.88 -1.71
C ASP A 220 7.59 -26.61 -2.22
N GLU A 221 7.73 -25.78 -3.26
CA GLU A 221 9.05 -25.38 -3.78
C GLU A 221 9.82 -24.51 -2.77
N VAL A 222 9.16 -23.54 -2.11
CA VAL A 222 9.79 -22.74 -1.04
C VAL A 222 10.35 -23.65 0.05
N LYS A 223 9.58 -24.63 0.52
CA LYS A 223 10.03 -25.57 1.57
C LYS A 223 11.26 -26.37 1.12
N LYS A 224 11.25 -26.91 -0.10
CA LYS A 224 12.42 -27.61 -0.65
C LYS A 224 13.63 -26.69 -0.73
N SER A 225 13.44 -25.46 -1.20
CA SER A 225 14.51 -24.46 -1.29
C SER A 225 15.08 -24.08 0.08
N ILE A 226 14.25 -23.99 1.13
CA ILE A 226 14.70 -23.78 2.51
C ILE A 226 15.58 -24.94 2.98
N GLN A 227 15.12 -26.18 2.79
CA GLN A 227 15.86 -27.39 3.19
C GLN A 227 17.22 -27.51 2.47
N VAL A 228 17.28 -27.14 1.20
CA VAL A 228 18.54 -27.15 0.43
C VAL A 228 19.48 -26.03 0.88
N ALA A 229 18.94 -24.87 1.24
CA ALA A 229 19.74 -23.71 1.60
C ALA A 229 20.33 -23.79 3.02
N GLU A 230 19.58 -24.37 3.96
CA GLU A 230 19.91 -24.41 5.40
C GLU A 230 21.34 -24.91 5.68
N PRO A 231 21.83 -26.05 5.15
CA PRO A 231 23.17 -26.54 5.45
C PRO A 231 24.30 -25.59 5.04
N SER A 232 24.05 -24.72 4.05
CA SER A 232 25.03 -23.79 3.50
C SER A 232 24.92 -22.36 4.07
N GLY A 233 23.88 -22.07 4.86
CA GLY A 233 23.55 -20.70 5.29
C GLY A 233 23.17 -19.75 4.15
N ALA A 234 22.95 -20.28 2.92
CA ALA A 234 22.55 -19.48 1.78
C ALA A 234 21.08 -19.04 1.90
N ARG A 235 20.70 -18.02 1.12
CA ARG A 235 19.28 -17.60 1.04
C ARG A 235 18.48 -18.59 0.20
N TRP A 236 17.36 -19.07 0.74
CA TRP A 236 16.47 -20.05 0.09
C TRP A 236 16.05 -19.64 -1.33
N ASN A 237 15.83 -18.34 -1.57
CA ASN A 237 15.39 -17.84 -2.86
C ASN A 237 16.39 -18.06 -4.00
N ARG A 238 17.67 -18.36 -3.71
CA ARG A 238 18.68 -18.75 -4.71
C ARG A 238 18.40 -20.13 -5.33
N PHE A 239 17.64 -20.97 -4.62
CA PHE A 239 17.31 -22.33 -5.03
C PHE A 239 15.87 -22.45 -5.54
N MET A 240 15.18 -21.33 -5.75
CA MET A 240 13.88 -21.32 -6.38
C MET A 240 14.01 -21.48 -7.90
N ASN A 241 13.09 -22.23 -8.50
CA ASN A 241 12.93 -22.27 -9.95
C ASN A 241 12.45 -20.89 -10.45
N PRO A 242 13.07 -20.28 -11.48
CA PRO A 242 12.65 -18.98 -11.99
C PRO A 242 11.15 -18.92 -12.34
N GLN A 243 10.50 -17.83 -11.94
CA GLN A 243 9.04 -17.62 -11.84
C GLN A 243 8.23 -17.96 -13.11
N LYS A 244 8.81 -17.94 -14.32
CA LYS A 244 8.07 -18.20 -15.56
C LYS A 244 7.60 -19.66 -15.67
N ASN A 245 8.44 -20.62 -15.26
CA ASN A 245 8.06 -22.03 -15.18
C ASN A 245 7.07 -22.33 -14.04
N LEU A 246 6.95 -21.40 -13.10
CA LEU A 246 6.17 -21.54 -11.88
C LEU A 246 4.71 -21.14 -12.12
N LEU A 247 4.47 -20.04 -12.84
CA LEU A 247 3.13 -19.54 -13.16
C LEU A 247 2.28 -20.54 -13.95
N ASP A 248 2.87 -21.24 -14.91
CA ASP A 248 2.20 -22.26 -15.72
C ASP A 248 1.78 -23.49 -14.90
N LYS A 249 2.44 -23.74 -13.76
CA LYS A 249 2.16 -24.86 -12.86
C LYS A 249 1.11 -24.54 -11.79
N LEU A 250 0.82 -23.26 -11.54
CA LEU A 250 -0.17 -22.89 -10.54
C LEU A 250 -1.58 -23.24 -11.03
N GLN A 251 -2.31 -24.04 -10.26
CA GLN A 251 -3.68 -24.39 -10.61
C GLN A 251 -4.63 -23.22 -10.34
N ILE A 252 -5.55 -22.92 -11.26
CA ILE A 252 -6.61 -21.95 -10.99
C ILE A 252 -7.71 -22.64 -10.19
N ALA A 253 -7.99 -22.13 -9.00
CA ALA A 253 -8.97 -22.68 -8.06
C ALA A 253 -9.95 -21.58 -7.57
N PRO A 254 -11.19 -21.94 -7.23
CA PRO A 254 -12.12 -21.00 -6.62
C PRO A 254 -11.96 -20.98 -5.09
N PHE A 255 -12.34 -19.88 -4.45
CA PHE A 255 -12.54 -19.87 -3.00
C PHE A 255 -13.75 -20.71 -2.59
N SER A 256 -13.66 -21.39 -1.45
CA SER A 256 -14.69 -22.34 -0.98
C SER A 256 -14.99 -23.42 -2.02
N GLU A 257 -13.94 -24.02 -2.58
CA GLU A 257 -13.98 -24.92 -3.74
C GLU A 257 -15.04 -26.01 -3.66
N GLU A 258 -15.11 -26.77 -2.57
CA GLU A 258 -16.12 -27.81 -2.37
C GLU A 258 -17.55 -27.27 -2.57
N LYS A 259 -17.87 -26.13 -1.96
CA LYS A 259 -19.18 -25.48 -2.09
C LYS A 259 -19.44 -25.03 -3.53
N VAL A 260 -18.43 -24.45 -4.18
CA VAL A 260 -18.53 -23.98 -5.58
C VAL A 260 -18.76 -25.13 -6.55
N LEU A 261 -18.10 -26.28 -6.34
CA LEU A 261 -18.22 -27.44 -7.22
C LEU A 261 -19.56 -28.18 -7.05
N MET A 262 -20.11 -28.19 -5.84
CA MET A 262 -21.42 -28.80 -5.54
C MET A 262 -22.60 -27.95 -6.04
N ASP A 263 -22.46 -26.63 -6.11
CA ASP A 263 -23.48 -25.74 -6.65
C ASP A 263 -23.35 -25.65 -8.18
N SER A 264 -24.40 -26.05 -8.90
CA SER A 264 -24.39 -26.13 -10.36
C SER A 264 -24.14 -24.78 -11.05
N THR A 265 -24.68 -23.69 -10.49
CA THR A 265 -24.53 -22.34 -11.04
C THR A 265 -23.12 -21.82 -10.79
N MET A 266 -22.62 -21.95 -9.56
CA MET A 266 -21.26 -21.52 -9.21
C MET A 266 -20.20 -22.34 -9.92
N ASN A 267 -20.41 -23.65 -10.11
CA ASN A 267 -19.53 -24.50 -10.90
C ASN A 267 -19.49 -24.06 -12.37
N GLY A 268 -20.65 -23.69 -12.94
CA GLY A 268 -20.73 -23.08 -14.27
C GLY A 268 -19.88 -21.81 -14.39
N TYR A 269 -20.06 -20.87 -13.44
CA TYR A 269 -19.25 -19.64 -13.39
C TYR A 269 -17.76 -19.93 -13.21
N PHE A 270 -17.39 -20.91 -12.38
CA PHE A 270 -16.00 -21.31 -12.20
C PHE A 270 -15.39 -21.85 -13.50
N LYS A 271 -16.08 -22.74 -14.23
CA LYS A 271 -15.58 -23.28 -15.51
C LYS A 271 -15.35 -22.17 -16.54
N LEU A 272 -16.31 -21.27 -16.72
CA LEU A 272 -16.21 -20.16 -17.66
C LEU A 272 -15.03 -19.25 -17.32
N SER A 273 -14.97 -18.79 -16.07
CA SER A 273 -13.95 -17.84 -15.62
C SER A 273 -12.55 -18.43 -15.54
N LYS A 274 -12.44 -19.73 -15.19
CA LYS A 274 -11.18 -20.48 -15.28
C LYS A 274 -10.68 -20.51 -16.72
N ASN A 275 -11.52 -20.82 -17.70
CA ASN A 275 -11.13 -20.87 -19.10
C ASN A 275 -10.64 -19.51 -19.61
N LEU A 276 -11.35 -18.42 -19.27
CA LEU A 276 -10.91 -17.05 -19.60
C LEU A 276 -9.51 -16.75 -19.07
N LEU A 277 -9.26 -17.05 -17.79
CA LEU A 277 -7.96 -16.79 -17.17
C LEU A 277 -6.85 -17.71 -17.70
N GLU A 278 -7.16 -18.98 -18.02
CA GLU A 278 -6.25 -19.90 -18.69
C GLU A 278 -5.83 -19.42 -20.08
N ASP A 279 -6.77 -18.93 -20.88
CA ASP A 279 -6.49 -18.45 -22.23
C ASP A 279 -5.63 -17.18 -22.21
N LEU A 280 -5.87 -16.28 -21.23
CA LEU A 280 -4.98 -15.12 -21.03
C LEU A 280 -3.59 -15.57 -20.60
N ARG A 281 -3.50 -16.46 -19.60
CA ARG A 281 -2.22 -16.98 -19.10
C ARG A 281 -1.39 -17.62 -20.22
N LYS A 282 -2.03 -18.33 -21.15
CA LYS A 282 -1.40 -18.98 -22.31
C LYS A 282 -1.17 -18.04 -23.50
N GLY A 283 -1.48 -16.75 -23.37
CA GLY A 283 -1.31 -15.74 -24.41
C GLY A 283 -2.20 -15.93 -25.65
N ARG A 284 -3.32 -16.65 -25.50
CA ARG A 284 -4.29 -16.97 -26.57
C ARG A 284 -5.34 -15.88 -26.77
N THR A 285 -5.48 -14.99 -25.80
CA THR A 285 -6.42 -13.86 -25.83
C THR A 285 -5.78 -12.64 -25.17
N THR A 286 -6.43 -11.49 -25.28
CA THR A 286 -5.97 -10.21 -24.74
C THR A 286 -6.68 -9.87 -23.43
N ILE A 287 -6.08 -8.97 -22.65
CA ILE A 287 -6.61 -8.54 -21.35
C ILE A 287 -8.06 -8.02 -21.47
N ASP A 288 -8.39 -7.25 -22.51
CA ASP A 288 -9.72 -6.63 -22.68
C ASP A 288 -10.85 -7.64 -22.95
N LYS A 289 -10.51 -8.84 -23.44
CA LYS A 289 -11.47 -9.93 -23.65
C LYS A 289 -11.77 -10.68 -22.36
N VAL A 290 -10.86 -10.66 -21.40
CA VAL A 290 -10.98 -11.42 -20.15
C VAL A 290 -11.41 -10.54 -18.98
N PHE A 291 -10.93 -9.31 -18.91
CA PHE A 291 -11.16 -8.39 -17.79
C PHE A 291 -12.07 -7.23 -18.15
N ASP A 292 -12.79 -6.73 -17.14
CA ASP A 292 -13.24 -5.34 -17.15
C ASP A 292 -11.99 -4.44 -17.13
N VAL A 293 -11.58 -4.06 -18.33
CA VAL A 293 -10.29 -3.42 -18.60
C VAL A 293 -10.14 -2.07 -17.89
N LYS A 294 -11.25 -1.33 -17.72
CA LYS A 294 -11.26 -0.04 -17.00
C LYS A 294 -10.96 -0.26 -15.52
N LYS A 295 -11.63 -1.24 -14.91
CA LYS A 295 -11.44 -1.58 -13.50
C LYS A 295 -10.04 -2.14 -13.24
N LEU A 296 -9.52 -2.97 -14.15
CA LEU A 296 -8.16 -3.49 -14.06
C LEU A 296 -7.10 -2.37 -14.15
N ALA A 297 -7.24 -1.47 -15.12
CA ALA A 297 -6.33 -0.34 -15.28
C ALA A 297 -6.33 0.57 -14.05
N LEU A 298 -7.52 0.91 -13.53
CA LEU A 298 -7.68 1.76 -12.37
C LEU A 298 -7.13 1.11 -11.09
N GLN A 299 -7.41 -0.18 -10.87
CA GLN A 299 -6.83 -0.92 -9.76
C GLN A 299 -5.30 -0.97 -9.84
N ASN A 300 -4.72 -1.18 -11.03
CA ASN A 300 -3.27 -1.21 -11.21
C ASN A 300 -2.63 0.16 -10.92
N ALA A 301 -3.29 1.27 -11.29
CA ALA A 301 -2.84 2.61 -10.95
C ALA A 301 -2.87 2.87 -9.43
N ILE A 302 -3.98 2.54 -8.74
CA ILE A 302 -4.11 2.73 -7.28
C ILE A 302 -3.12 1.84 -6.52
N LEU A 303 -2.94 0.59 -6.95
CA LEU A 303 -1.94 -0.31 -6.37
C LEU A 303 -0.53 0.34 -6.40
N ASN A 304 -0.18 0.99 -7.50
CA ASN A 304 1.10 1.69 -7.63
C ASN A 304 1.17 2.96 -6.76
N LEU A 305 0.09 3.75 -6.65
CA LEU A 305 0.03 4.90 -5.73
C LEU A 305 0.43 4.49 -4.31
N PHE A 306 -0.09 3.37 -3.82
CA PHE A 306 0.20 2.85 -2.49
C PHE A 306 1.49 2.04 -2.38
N GLY A 307 2.20 1.82 -3.49
CA GLY A 307 3.36 0.92 -3.52
C GLY A 307 3.00 -0.53 -3.14
N ALA A 308 1.73 -0.92 -3.29
CA ALA A 308 1.15 -2.18 -2.87
C ALA A 308 1.52 -3.35 -3.79
N THR A 309 2.78 -3.39 -4.23
CA THR A 309 3.32 -4.31 -5.25
C THR A 309 3.44 -5.75 -4.78
N HIS A 310 3.26 -6.03 -3.49
CA HIS A 310 3.14 -7.43 -3.06
C HIS A 310 1.88 -8.09 -3.63
N GLY A 311 0.81 -7.31 -3.85
CA GLY A 311 -0.45 -7.79 -4.42
C GLY A 311 -0.39 -8.22 -5.90
N ILE A 312 0.70 -7.94 -6.62
CA ILE A 312 0.85 -8.35 -8.03
C ILE A 312 1.51 -9.73 -8.21
N TYR A 313 2.08 -10.32 -7.15
CA TYR A 313 2.60 -11.68 -7.23
C TYR A 313 1.48 -12.66 -7.53
N SER A 314 1.74 -13.65 -8.39
CA SER A 314 0.73 -14.60 -8.87
C SER A 314 -0.05 -15.27 -7.74
N ILE A 315 0.63 -15.62 -6.64
CA ILE A 315 0.03 -16.23 -5.45
C ILE A 315 -0.92 -15.28 -4.69
N ASN A 316 -0.81 -13.97 -4.88
CA ASN A 316 -1.64 -12.95 -4.24
C ASN A 316 -2.76 -12.42 -5.15
N LEU A 317 -2.77 -12.77 -6.44
CA LEU A 317 -3.80 -12.35 -7.36
C LEU A 317 -5.16 -13.00 -7.03
N ARG A 318 -6.21 -12.18 -7.05
CA ARG A 318 -7.59 -12.56 -6.75
C ARG A 318 -8.51 -11.91 -7.77
N PHE A 319 -9.41 -12.69 -8.35
CA PHE A 319 -10.29 -12.20 -9.41
C PHE A 319 -11.74 -12.60 -9.13
N TYR A 320 -12.64 -11.64 -9.20
CA TYR A 320 -14.09 -11.89 -9.18
C TYR A 320 -14.57 -12.11 -10.60
N TYR A 321 -15.39 -13.14 -10.84
CA TYR A 321 -16.10 -13.28 -12.10
C TYR A 321 -17.45 -12.56 -12.03
N ASN A 322 -17.61 -11.52 -12.83
CA ASN A 322 -18.88 -10.80 -12.95
C ASN A 322 -19.81 -11.53 -13.92
N PRO A 323 -20.90 -12.17 -13.44
CA PRO A 323 -21.79 -12.95 -14.29
C PRO A 323 -22.67 -12.08 -15.20
N ILE A 324 -22.73 -10.77 -14.98
CA ILE A 324 -23.50 -9.83 -15.80
C ILE A 324 -22.70 -9.45 -17.04
N THR A 325 -21.42 -9.13 -16.88
CA THR A 325 -20.54 -8.73 -17.99
C THR A 325 -19.80 -9.91 -18.61
N SER A 326 -19.82 -11.08 -17.95
CA SER A 326 -19.00 -12.25 -18.27
C SER A 326 -17.49 -11.95 -18.29
N LYS A 327 -17.04 -11.01 -17.47
CA LYS A 327 -15.63 -10.60 -17.35
C LYS A 327 -15.11 -10.72 -15.93
N LEU A 328 -13.78 -10.76 -15.81
CA LEU A 328 -13.09 -10.72 -14.52
C LEU A 328 -12.90 -9.28 -14.02
N GLU A 329 -13.01 -9.08 -12.71
CA GLU A 329 -12.62 -7.86 -12.01
C GLU A 329 -11.49 -8.18 -11.03
N PRO A 330 -10.46 -7.32 -10.88
CA PRO A 330 -9.43 -7.51 -9.86
C PRO A 330 -10.01 -7.29 -8.46
N ILE A 331 -9.51 -8.05 -7.49
CA ILE A 331 -9.75 -7.81 -6.07
C ILE A 331 -8.44 -7.38 -5.42
N ALA A 332 -8.44 -6.22 -4.77
CA ALA A 332 -7.28 -5.76 -4.01
C ALA A 332 -7.07 -6.67 -2.79
N PHE A 333 -5.84 -7.18 -2.62
CA PHE A 333 -5.47 -8.08 -1.54
C PHE A 333 -3.96 -8.09 -1.33
N ASP A 334 -3.54 -8.17 -0.07
CA ASP A 334 -2.16 -8.44 0.33
C ASP A 334 -1.14 -7.49 -0.31
N GLY A 335 -1.43 -6.19 -0.22
CA GLY A 335 -0.66 -5.15 -0.88
C GLY A 335 0.71 -4.92 -0.25
N ASN A 336 0.82 -5.12 1.07
CA ASN A 336 1.93 -4.63 1.88
C ASN A 336 2.19 -3.14 1.60
N SER A 337 1.12 -2.35 1.70
CA SER A 337 1.06 -0.97 1.24
C SER A 337 2.00 -0.03 2.02
N GLY A 338 2.31 1.12 1.41
CA GLY A 338 3.12 2.19 2.01
C GLY A 338 4.57 2.25 1.54
N ILE A 339 4.94 1.49 0.51
CA ILE A 339 6.32 1.37 0.02
C ILE A 339 6.58 2.42 -1.08
N LYS A 340 7.81 2.96 -1.13
CA LYS A 340 8.27 3.77 -2.27
C LYS A 340 8.57 2.85 -3.46
N LEU A 341 7.97 3.16 -4.61
CA LEU A 341 8.20 2.41 -5.85
C LEU A 341 9.63 2.62 -6.36
N GLN A 342 10.26 1.55 -6.83
CA GLN A 342 11.50 1.67 -7.63
C GLN A 342 11.18 2.04 -9.08
N LYS A 343 10.09 1.47 -9.60
CA LYS A 343 9.55 1.66 -10.95
C LYS A 343 8.07 1.32 -10.95
N TYR A 344 7.36 1.69 -12.02
CA TYR A 344 5.98 1.29 -12.19
C TYR A 344 5.84 -0.24 -12.33
N ALA A 345 4.87 -0.81 -11.63
CA ALA A 345 4.57 -2.24 -11.63
C ALA A 345 3.31 -2.52 -12.46
N HIS A 346 3.50 -3.04 -13.67
CA HIS A 346 2.40 -3.45 -14.54
C HIS A 346 1.70 -4.72 -14.06
N PHE A 347 0.48 -4.93 -14.54
CA PHE A 347 -0.24 -6.17 -14.38
C PHE A 347 0.56 -7.37 -14.93
N LEU A 348 0.52 -8.49 -14.21
CA LEU A 348 1.37 -9.67 -14.44
C LEU A 348 1.28 -10.23 -15.86
N PHE A 349 0.09 -10.23 -16.46
CA PHE A 349 -0.16 -10.83 -17.78
C PHE A 349 -0.06 -9.85 -18.95
N LEU A 350 0.52 -8.66 -18.74
CA LEU A 350 0.66 -7.66 -19.80
C LEU A 350 1.59 -8.14 -20.92
N ASP A 351 1.04 -8.25 -22.13
CA ASP A 351 1.77 -8.32 -23.39
C ASP A 351 1.69 -6.94 -24.07
N GLN A 352 2.82 -6.21 -24.09
CA GLN A 352 2.86 -4.83 -24.57
C GLN A 352 2.52 -4.65 -26.05
N GLU A 353 2.57 -5.72 -26.83
CA GLU A 353 2.30 -5.71 -28.28
C GLU A 353 0.83 -6.06 -28.56
N LYS A 354 0.19 -6.87 -27.70
CA LYS A 354 -1.20 -7.30 -27.89
C LYS A 354 -2.21 -6.47 -27.10
N ASP A 355 -1.85 -5.98 -25.92
CA ASP A 355 -2.79 -5.40 -24.96
C ASP A 355 -2.97 -3.88 -25.08
N SER A 356 -3.06 -3.39 -26.32
CA SER A 356 -3.19 -1.95 -26.61
C SER A 356 -4.44 -1.31 -25.96
N VAL A 357 -5.55 -2.04 -25.89
CA VAL A 357 -6.80 -1.58 -25.24
C VAL A 357 -6.60 -1.37 -23.74
N TYR A 358 -5.94 -2.31 -23.06
CA TYR A 358 -5.60 -2.16 -21.64
C TYR A 358 -4.65 -0.99 -21.42
N LEU A 359 -3.60 -0.85 -22.24
CA LEU A 359 -2.65 0.23 -22.09
C LEU A 359 -3.29 1.62 -22.30
N LYS A 360 -4.27 1.75 -23.19
CA LYS A 360 -5.04 2.99 -23.36
C LYS A 360 -5.92 3.33 -22.15
N GLU A 361 -6.56 2.35 -21.55
CA GLU A 361 -7.31 2.57 -20.29
C GLU A 361 -6.36 2.83 -19.11
N LEU A 362 -5.17 2.22 -19.10
CA LEU A 362 -4.12 2.50 -18.13
C LEU A 362 -3.63 3.95 -18.21
N ILE A 363 -3.48 4.52 -19.39
CA ILE A 363 -3.15 5.95 -19.57
C ILE A 363 -4.19 6.84 -18.87
N LYS A 364 -5.49 6.56 -19.04
CA LYS A 364 -6.56 7.32 -18.36
C LYS A 364 -6.51 7.15 -16.83
N ALA A 365 -6.31 5.93 -16.37
CA ALA A 365 -6.19 5.63 -14.94
C ALA A 365 -4.96 6.31 -14.31
N LEU A 366 -3.81 6.24 -14.98
CA LEU A 366 -2.58 6.91 -14.56
C LEU A 366 -2.77 8.42 -14.52
N HIS A 367 -3.41 9.00 -15.55
CA HIS A 367 -3.71 10.42 -15.56
C HIS A 367 -4.49 10.82 -14.31
N LYS A 368 -5.61 10.15 -14.02
CA LYS A 368 -6.44 10.43 -12.84
C LYS A 368 -5.66 10.28 -11.52
N VAL A 369 -5.07 9.12 -11.28
CA VAL A 369 -4.53 8.76 -9.95
C VAL A 369 -3.19 9.45 -9.66
N SER A 370 -2.46 9.87 -10.70
CA SER A 370 -1.18 10.56 -10.54
C SER A 370 -1.28 12.07 -10.28
N GLN A 371 -2.51 12.64 -10.34
CA GLN A 371 -2.75 14.03 -9.98
C GLN A 371 -2.62 14.26 -8.47
N PRO A 372 -1.98 15.35 -8.01
CA PRO A 372 -1.94 15.71 -6.59
C PRO A 372 -3.32 15.78 -5.94
N SER A 373 -4.32 16.34 -6.63
CA SER A 373 -5.70 16.46 -6.15
C SER A 373 -6.33 15.12 -5.77
N TYR A 374 -6.10 14.06 -6.55
CA TYR A 374 -6.59 12.71 -6.21
C TYR A 374 -6.12 12.26 -4.82
N LEU A 375 -4.84 12.47 -4.52
CA LEU A 375 -4.28 12.08 -3.23
C LEU A 375 -4.74 13.02 -2.11
N ASP A 376 -4.77 14.33 -2.38
CA ASP A 376 -5.19 15.33 -1.39
C ASP A 376 -6.65 15.11 -0.98
N ASP A 377 -7.55 14.86 -1.93
CA ASP A 377 -8.96 14.54 -1.69
C ASP A 377 -9.10 13.24 -0.89
N LEU A 378 -8.37 12.20 -1.27
CA LEU A 378 -8.37 10.92 -0.56
C LEU A 378 -7.91 11.09 0.91
N ILE A 379 -6.86 11.86 1.16
CA ILE A 379 -6.37 12.14 2.51
C ILE A 379 -7.40 12.99 3.28
N GLN A 380 -7.99 13.99 2.64
CA GLN A 380 -8.95 14.89 3.27
C GLN A 380 -10.23 14.15 3.68
N VAL A 381 -10.76 13.28 2.82
CA VAL A 381 -11.93 12.44 3.12
C VAL A 381 -11.67 11.48 4.30
N ASN A 382 -10.44 10.99 4.43
CA ASN A 382 -10.06 10.02 5.47
C ASN A 382 -9.36 10.66 6.68
N LYS A 383 -9.35 11.98 6.80
CA LYS A 383 -8.48 12.71 7.75
C LYS A 383 -8.78 12.36 9.22
N GLU A 384 -10.04 12.26 9.58
CA GLU A 384 -10.46 11.98 10.96
C GLU A 384 -10.03 10.56 11.38
N ASP A 385 -10.34 9.56 10.55
CA ASP A 385 -9.93 8.17 10.75
C ASP A 385 -8.41 8.01 10.75
N LEU A 386 -7.69 8.68 9.85
CA LEU A 386 -6.22 8.66 9.84
C LEU A 386 -5.64 9.17 11.15
N ASN A 387 -6.15 10.28 11.67
CA ASN A 387 -5.71 10.83 12.96
C ASN A 387 -6.07 9.92 14.13
N TYR A 388 -7.28 9.35 14.11
CA TYR A 388 -7.75 8.41 15.12
C TYR A 388 -6.88 7.15 15.16
N PHE A 389 -6.67 6.48 14.03
CA PHE A 389 -5.85 5.27 13.97
C PHE A 389 -4.38 5.56 14.24
N ASP A 390 -3.82 6.66 13.75
CA ASP A 390 -2.44 7.02 14.05
C ASP A 390 -2.22 7.21 15.56
N LYS A 391 -3.15 7.88 16.25
CA LYS A 391 -3.14 8.04 17.70
C LYS A 391 -3.24 6.69 18.43
N GLU A 392 -4.26 5.89 18.13
CA GLU A 392 -4.53 4.66 18.89
C GLU A 392 -3.46 3.58 18.63
N LEU A 393 -3.00 3.41 17.38
CA LEU A 393 -1.95 2.44 17.08
C LEU A 393 -0.61 2.85 17.68
N LYS A 394 -0.28 4.16 17.78
CA LYS A 394 0.99 4.62 18.38
C LYS A 394 1.13 4.37 19.88
N ARG A 395 0.04 4.00 20.57
CA ARG A 395 0.10 3.53 21.97
C ARG A 395 0.97 2.28 22.11
N GLU A 396 1.00 1.44 21.08
CA GLU A 396 1.80 0.21 21.05
C GLU A 396 2.87 0.23 19.94
N LEU A 397 2.50 0.69 18.74
CA LEU A 397 3.32 0.61 17.55
C LEU A 397 4.20 1.85 17.41
N LYS A 398 5.50 1.66 17.63
CA LYS A 398 6.52 2.70 17.39
C LYS A 398 6.75 2.94 15.89
N GLY A 399 7.07 4.19 15.55
CA GLY A 399 7.51 4.60 14.21
C GLY A 399 6.42 5.29 13.37
N ARG A 400 6.73 5.50 12.10
CA ARG A 400 5.80 6.07 11.11
C ARG A 400 4.82 4.97 10.65
N LEU A 401 3.52 5.16 10.86
CA LEU A 401 2.48 4.17 10.55
C LEU A 401 1.89 4.31 9.13
N TYR A 402 2.03 5.49 8.52
CA TYR A 402 1.73 5.74 7.11
C TYR A 402 2.61 6.87 6.56
N SER A 403 2.79 6.96 5.23
CA SER A 403 3.69 7.95 4.61
C SER A 403 3.10 8.60 3.37
N ILE A 404 2.51 9.79 3.54
CA ILE A 404 2.04 10.63 2.43
C ILE A 404 3.19 10.96 1.46
N ASP A 405 4.40 11.18 1.96
CA ASP A 405 5.59 11.42 1.13
C ASP A 405 5.87 10.24 0.18
N ASN A 406 5.59 9.01 0.60
CA ASN A 406 5.79 7.84 -0.26
C ASN A 406 4.75 7.83 -1.38
N TYR A 407 3.51 8.19 -1.08
CA TYR A 407 2.45 8.28 -2.09
C TYR A 407 2.73 9.38 -3.11
N LYS A 408 3.14 10.58 -2.67
CA LYS A 408 3.58 11.67 -3.56
C LYS A 408 4.76 11.26 -4.43
N TYR A 409 5.73 10.55 -3.84
CA TYR A 409 6.83 9.97 -4.60
C TYR A 409 6.34 8.98 -5.66
N ASN A 410 5.40 8.10 -5.30
CA ASN A 410 4.82 7.12 -6.23
C ASN A 410 4.02 7.79 -7.36
N GLN A 411 3.33 8.90 -7.10
CA GLN A 411 2.69 9.69 -8.15
C GLN A 411 3.69 10.18 -9.20
N ASN A 412 4.90 10.61 -8.79
CA ASN A 412 5.96 10.96 -9.74
C ASN A 412 6.38 9.77 -10.62
N VAL A 413 6.53 8.58 -10.02
CA VAL A 413 6.83 7.34 -10.78
C VAL A 413 5.72 7.03 -11.79
N MET A 414 4.46 7.21 -11.39
CA MET A 414 3.29 7.01 -12.25
C MET A 414 3.23 8.03 -13.39
N ARG A 415 3.56 9.31 -13.15
CA ARG A 415 3.63 10.34 -14.20
C ARG A 415 4.72 10.02 -15.24
N ASN A 416 5.87 9.50 -14.81
CA ASN A 416 6.91 9.06 -15.74
C ASN A 416 6.42 7.92 -16.66
N GLU A 417 5.68 6.96 -16.10
CA GLU A 417 5.09 5.88 -16.89
C GLU A 417 3.98 6.37 -17.83
N LEU A 418 3.14 7.29 -17.36
CA LEU A 418 2.13 7.95 -18.18
C LEU A 418 2.76 8.59 -19.41
N MET A 419 3.81 9.41 -19.23
CA MET A 419 4.52 10.06 -20.33
C MET A 419 5.14 9.06 -21.31
N ARG A 420 5.69 7.95 -20.79
CA ARG A 420 6.22 6.87 -21.63
C ARG A 420 5.14 6.25 -22.52
N LEU A 421 3.96 5.99 -21.96
CA LEU A 421 2.84 5.39 -22.69
C LEU A 421 2.21 6.38 -23.69
N VAL A 422 2.01 7.64 -23.31
CA VAL A 422 1.53 8.71 -24.20
C VAL A 422 2.43 8.84 -25.43
N LYS A 423 3.76 8.83 -25.22
CA LYS A 423 4.74 8.82 -26.31
C LYS A 423 4.66 7.57 -27.17
N LYS A 424 4.53 6.36 -26.57
CA LYS A 424 4.41 5.09 -27.32
C LYS A 424 3.21 5.11 -28.27
N TYR A 425 2.10 5.70 -27.85
CA TYR A 425 0.85 5.73 -28.63
C TYR A 425 0.64 7.00 -29.44
N ASN A 426 1.62 7.91 -29.46
CA ASN A 426 1.54 9.21 -30.14
C ASN A 426 0.24 9.97 -29.80
N LEU A 427 -0.17 9.90 -28.53
CA LEU A 427 -1.33 10.65 -28.04
C LEU A 427 -0.90 12.09 -27.75
N ASP A 428 -1.77 13.06 -28.04
CA ASP A 428 -1.53 14.43 -27.60
C ASP A 428 -1.49 14.45 -26.06
N ALA A 429 -0.40 14.96 -25.49
CA ALA A 429 -0.27 15.11 -24.05
C ALA A 429 -1.41 15.98 -23.48
N ASN A 430 -1.95 16.91 -24.28
CA ASN A 430 -3.06 17.77 -23.90
C ASN A 430 -4.43 17.06 -23.92
N LEU A 431 -4.59 15.95 -24.65
CA LEU A 431 -5.83 15.15 -24.66
C LEU A 431 -5.98 14.27 -23.41
N VAL A 432 -4.90 14.12 -22.63
CA VAL A 432 -4.90 13.33 -21.41
C VAL A 432 -4.97 14.24 -20.19
N ILE A 433 -4.49 15.48 -20.27
CA ILE A 433 -4.57 16.49 -19.21
C ILE A 433 -5.92 17.20 -19.26
N GLU A 434 -6.96 16.61 -18.66
CA GLU A 434 -8.02 17.45 -18.08
C GLU A 434 -7.39 18.19 -16.90
N GLN A 435 -6.87 19.37 -17.18
CA GLN A 435 -6.46 20.34 -16.17
C GLN A 435 -7.71 20.69 -15.38
N ASP A 436 -7.75 20.26 -14.12
CA ASP A 436 -8.61 20.88 -13.13
C ASP A 436 -8.09 22.31 -12.94
N ASP A 437 -8.66 23.24 -13.70
CA ASP A 437 -8.37 24.68 -13.65
C ASP A 437 -8.71 25.32 -12.28
N SER A 438 -9.19 24.54 -11.30
CA SER A 438 -9.61 25.04 -9.99
C SER A 438 -8.49 25.10 -8.94
N LYS A 439 -7.33 25.68 -9.30
CA LYS A 439 -6.44 26.45 -8.39
C LYS A 439 -5.13 26.80 -9.10
N LYS A 440 -5.18 27.80 -9.99
CA LYS A 440 -3.96 28.59 -10.28
C LYS A 440 -3.56 29.33 -9.00
N THR A 441 -2.66 28.72 -8.24
CA THR A 441 -1.95 29.43 -7.19
C THR A 441 -1.06 30.43 -7.92
N GLU A 442 -1.25 31.73 -7.69
CA GLU A 442 -0.46 32.76 -8.36
C GLU A 442 1.03 32.51 -8.08
N LEU A 443 1.79 32.19 -9.13
CA LEU A 443 3.20 31.86 -9.04
C LEU A 443 3.96 33.11 -8.57
N SER A 444 4.35 33.14 -7.29
CA SER A 444 5.02 34.29 -6.68
C SER A 444 6.35 33.88 -6.06
N ILE A 445 7.35 34.76 -6.20
CA ILE A 445 8.65 34.59 -5.57
C ILE A 445 8.55 35.15 -4.15
N PRO A 446 8.94 34.38 -3.11
CA PRO A 446 8.92 34.89 -1.75
C PRO A 446 9.92 36.04 -1.60
N GLU A 447 9.67 36.94 -0.65
CA GLU A 447 10.61 38.02 -0.32
C GLU A 447 12.02 37.50 -0.09
N PHE A 448 13.03 38.29 -0.50
CA PHE A 448 14.45 37.93 -0.42
C PHE A 448 14.90 37.49 0.98
N SER A 449 14.26 38.03 2.03
CA SER A 449 14.48 37.66 3.44
C SER A 449 14.22 36.17 3.75
N ARG A 450 13.39 35.49 2.94
CA ARG A 450 13.03 34.08 3.10
C ARG A 450 13.93 33.12 2.34
N TRP A 451 14.89 33.65 1.57
CA TRP A 451 15.76 32.81 0.75
C TRP A 451 16.82 32.18 1.64
N GLN A 452 17.12 30.91 1.38
CA GLN A 452 18.17 30.23 2.09
C GLN A 452 19.53 30.75 1.59
N ASN A 453 20.31 31.34 2.48
CA ASN A 453 21.70 31.69 2.24
C ASN A 453 22.60 30.56 2.74
N LYS A 454 23.43 30.01 1.84
CA LYS A 454 24.51 29.09 2.19
C LYS A 454 25.86 29.75 1.89
N SER A 455 26.63 30.05 2.94
CA SER A 455 28.02 30.51 2.86
C SER A 455 28.27 31.75 1.98
N LEU A 456 27.34 32.71 1.99
CA LEU A 456 27.49 34.02 1.34
C LEU A 456 27.41 35.16 2.36
N VAL A 457 28.19 36.21 2.13
CA VAL A 457 28.08 37.52 2.76
C VAL A 457 27.24 38.42 1.85
N LEU A 458 26.22 39.06 2.41
CA LEU A 458 25.24 39.87 1.68
C LEU A 458 25.31 41.33 2.15
N ASN A 459 25.78 42.23 1.31
CA ASN A 459 25.81 43.68 1.59
C ASN A 459 24.71 44.37 0.78
N ARG A 460 23.71 44.94 1.47
CA ARG A 460 22.53 45.54 0.84
C ARG A 460 22.68 47.04 0.65
N ASN A 461 22.32 47.53 -0.54
CA ASN A 461 22.03 48.94 -0.82
C ASN A 461 20.71 49.03 -1.60
N LYS A 462 19.62 49.43 -0.92
CA LYS A 462 18.25 49.39 -1.47
C LYS A 462 17.87 47.99 -1.98
N ALA A 463 17.49 47.85 -3.25
CA ALA A 463 17.15 46.56 -3.88
C ALA A 463 18.38 45.75 -4.32
N ILE A 464 19.56 46.38 -4.31
CA ILE A 464 20.80 45.79 -4.81
C ILE A 464 21.57 45.13 -3.68
N TYR A 465 21.97 43.87 -3.89
CA TYR A 465 22.81 43.12 -2.98
C TYR A 465 24.15 42.83 -3.65
N GLU A 466 25.25 43.20 -2.99
CA GLU A 466 26.55 42.56 -3.27
C GLU A 466 26.57 41.21 -2.56
N ILE A 467 26.71 40.16 -3.35
CA ILE A 467 26.73 38.77 -2.89
C ILE A 467 28.14 38.26 -3.07
N THR A 468 28.82 38.01 -1.95
CA THR A 468 30.21 37.57 -1.93
C THR A 468 30.29 36.21 -1.25
N ARG A 469 31.11 35.29 -1.79
CA ARG A 469 31.37 34.03 -1.05
C ARG A 469 32.02 34.33 0.29
N LYS A 470 31.66 33.59 1.34
CA LYS A 470 32.31 33.74 2.65
C LYS A 470 33.74 33.17 2.64
N ASP A 471 33.95 32.12 1.86
CA ASP A 471 35.22 31.44 1.67
C ASP A 471 35.24 30.76 0.28
N ASN A 472 36.38 30.21 -0.10
CA ASN A 472 36.55 29.52 -1.38
C ASN A 472 36.40 27.99 -1.27
N ILE A 473 36.17 27.42 -0.08
CA ILE A 473 36.21 25.97 0.17
C ILE A 473 34.81 25.35 0.18
N ASN A 474 33.86 26.02 0.81
CA ASN A 474 32.49 25.54 0.99
C ASN A 474 31.65 25.82 -0.25
N ALA A 475 30.60 25.00 -0.46
CA ALA A 475 29.58 25.32 -1.45
C ALA A 475 28.79 26.56 -1.03
N SER A 476 28.60 27.51 -1.95
CA SER A 476 27.93 28.78 -1.66
C SER A 476 26.84 29.12 -2.68
N TYR A 477 25.65 29.49 -2.21
CA TYR A 477 24.51 29.87 -3.04
C TYR A 477 23.37 30.50 -2.22
N LEU A 478 22.50 31.24 -2.90
CA LEU A 478 21.14 31.53 -2.47
C LEU A 478 20.17 30.50 -3.04
N LYS A 479 19.14 30.13 -2.29
CA LYS A 479 18.12 29.18 -2.72
C LYS A 479 16.71 29.66 -2.37
N ILE A 480 15.85 29.71 -3.39
CA ILE A 480 14.40 29.83 -3.29
C ILE A 480 13.84 28.40 -3.25
N ASN A 481 13.10 28.08 -2.18
CA ASN A 481 12.64 26.72 -1.92
C ASN A 481 11.20 26.50 -2.37
N ASN A 482 10.94 25.32 -2.94
CA ASN A 482 9.61 24.72 -3.11
C ASN A 482 8.56 25.66 -3.74
N LEU A 483 8.91 26.32 -4.86
CA LEU A 483 7.93 27.03 -5.66
C LEU A 483 6.95 26.02 -6.24
N ASN A 484 5.66 26.21 -5.96
CA ASN A 484 4.59 25.40 -6.56
C ASN A 484 4.46 25.80 -8.02
N ILE A 485 4.56 24.82 -8.91
CA ILE A 485 4.51 24.99 -10.35
C ILE A 485 3.69 23.86 -10.98
N ASP A 486 3.18 24.10 -12.17
CA ASP A 486 2.41 23.13 -12.93
C ASP A 486 3.36 22.14 -13.62
N PHE A 487 3.08 20.85 -13.37
CA PHE A 487 3.86 19.76 -13.92
C PHE A 487 3.85 19.78 -15.45
N GLY A 488 5.04 19.68 -16.05
CA GLY A 488 5.21 19.54 -17.50
C GLY A 488 5.11 20.85 -18.28
N LYS A 489 4.98 22.00 -17.59
CA LYS A 489 5.00 23.33 -18.23
C LYS A 489 6.43 23.84 -18.42
N GLU A 490 6.60 24.81 -19.31
CA GLU A 490 7.87 25.48 -19.56
C GLU A 490 7.94 26.75 -18.70
N TYR A 491 8.97 26.87 -17.88
CA TYR A 491 9.18 28.04 -17.03
C TYR A 491 10.45 28.77 -17.42
N THR A 492 10.37 30.10 -17.48
CA THR A 492 11.52 30.98 -17.63
C THR A 492 11.81 31.66 -16.29
N VAL A 493 13.03 31.51 -15.78
CA VAL A 493 13.55 32.31 -14.67
C VAL A 493 14.49 33.37 -15.22
N SER A 494 14.22 34.62 -14.86
CA SER A 494 15.04 35.78 -15.23
C SER A 494 15.64 36.42 -13.97
N ILE A 495 16.92 36.73 -14.02
CA ILE A 495 17.67 37.40 -12.94
C ILE A 495 18.45 38.58 -13.51
N VAL A 496 18.40 39.72 -12.83
CA VAL A 496 19.22 40.89 -13.17
C VAL A 496 20.46 40.95 -12.28
N ALA A 497 21.64 40.85 -12.90
CA ALA A 497 22.92 40.81 -12.19
C ALA A 497 24.01 41.63 -12.91
N LYS A 498 25.04 42.01 -12.15
CA LYS A 498 26.23 42.75 -12.61
C LYS A 498 27.49 42.18 -11.97
N LYS A 499 28.63 42.23 -12.66
CA LYS A 499 29.91 41.77 -12.10
C LYS A 499 30.22 42.51 -10.79
N GLY A 500 30.70 41.78 -9.79
CA GLY A 500 31.11 42.34 -8.51
C GLY A 500 32.56 42.83 -8.54
N ASN A 501 33.07 43.20 -7.36
CA ASN A 501 34.43 43.70 -7.20
C ASN A 501 35.51 42.61 -7.39
N SER A 502 35.19 41.36 -7.04
CA SER A 502 36.14 40.24 -7.06
C SER A 502 35.73 39.08 -7.98
N GLY A 503 34.68 39.23 -8.79
CA GLY A 503 34.19 38.19 -9.69
C GLY A 503 33.22 38.68 -10.76
N SER A 504 33.10 37.92 -11.85
CA SER A 504 32.15 38.21 -12.93
C SER A 504 31.22 37.06 -13.28
N LEU A 505 31.37 35.88 -12.69
CA LEU A 505 30.53 34.73 -13.05
C LEU A 505 29.36 34.52 -12.10
N LEU A 506 28.18 34.32 -12.67
CA LEU A 506 26.95 33.95 -11.98
C LEU A 506 26.55 32.52 -12.39
N GLY A 507 26.33 31.66 -11.40
CA GLY A 507 25.64 30.39 -11.59
C GLY A 507 24.14 30.50 -11.30
N LEU A 508 23.33 29.78 -12.06
CA LEU A 508 21.88 29.68 -11.91
C LEU A 508 21.44 28.24 -12.15
N ARG A 509 20.52 27.73 -11.31
CA ARG A 509 19.97 26.39 -11.40
C ARG A 509 18.48 26.38 -11.16
N LEU A 510 17.75 25.67 -12.02
CA LEU A 510 16.39 25.18 -11.77
C LEU A 510 16.49 23.72 -11.30
N GLN A 511 15.90 23.39 -10.16
CA GLN A 511 16.05 22.07 -9.55
C GLN A 511 14.72 21.52 -9.01
N GLY A 512 14.31 20.38 -9.54
CA GLY A 512 13.30 19.51 -8.93
C GLY A 512 13.91 18.48 -7.98
N VAL A 513 13.22 17.36 -7.75
CA VAL A 513 13.80 16.23 -7.01
C VAL A 513 14.98 15.66 -7.80
N TYR A 514 16.12 15.47 -7.12
CA TYR A 514 17.32 14.91 -7.73
C TYR A 514 17.01 13.62 -8.51
N PRO A 515 17.50 13.44 -9.74
CA PRO A 515 18.53 14.24 -10.42
C PRO A 515 17.99 15.38 -11.31
N ASN A 516 16.70 15.72 -11.25
CA ASN A 516 16.06 16.65 -12.19
C ASN A 516 16.53 18.09 -11.98
N ARG A 517 17.38 18.60 -12.88
CA ARG A 517 17.89 19.97 -12.84
C ARG A 517 18.39 20.47 -14.20
N VAL A 518 18.41 21.80 -14.34
CA VAL A 518 19.17 22.49 -15.38
C VAL A 518 20.01 23.57 -14.72
N ASP A 519 21.28 23.62 -15.11
CA ASP A 519 22.29 24.56 -14.66
C ASP A 519 22.73 25.47 -15.79
N ALA A 520 23.08 26.71 -15.47
CA ALA A 520 23.68 27.69 -16.37
C ALA A 520 24.74 28.53 -15.63
N VAL A 521 25.80 28.91 -16.34
CA VAL A 521 26.80 29.87 -15.87
C VAL A 521 26.91 31.02 -16.87
N PHE A 522 26.92 32.25 -16.36
CA PHE A 522 26.95 33.49 -17.13
C PHE A 522 28.21 34.29 -16.80
N ASP A 523 28.86 34.87 -17.80
CA ASP A 523 29.96 35.85 -17.63
C ASP A 523 29.40 37.27 -17.74
N LEU A 524 29.26 37.94 -16.60
CA LEU A 524 28.75 39.31 -16.46
C LEU A 524 29.78 40.38 -16.85
N ASN A 525 31.01 40.00 -17.21
CA ASN A 525 31.99 40.93 -17.77
C ASN A 525 31.92 40.97 -19.29
N LYS A 526 31.74 39.81 -19.92
CA LYS A 526 31.63 39.69 -21.39
C LYS A 526 30.20 39.77 -21.91
N GLY A 527 29.21 39.47 -21.06
CA GLY A 527 27.83 39.34 -21.48
C GLY A 527 27.58 38.05 -22.26
N GLU A 528 28.20 36.94 -21.85
CA GLU A 528 28.18 35.65 -22.56
C GLU A 528 27.68 34.52 -21.66
N VAL A 529 27.09 33.48 -22.26
CA VAL A 529 26.79 32.21 -21.56
C VAL A 529 28.04 31.35 -21.58
N VAL A 530 28.60 31.05 -20.40
CA VAL A 530 29.78 30.18 -20.26
C VAL A 530 29.42 28.73 -20.56
N GLY A 531 28.24 28.28 -20.12
CA GLY A 531 27.74 26.96 -20.44
C GLY A 531 26.46 26.62 -19.68
N SER A 532 25.82 25.53 -20.09
CA SER A 532 24.64 24.97 -19.43
C SER A 532 24.72 23.45 -19.34
N LYS A 533 24.03 22.86 -18.35
CA LYS A 533 23.97 21.41 -18.20
C LYS A 533 22.61 20.97 -17.69
N LYS A 534 22.02 20.00 -18.36
CA LYS A 534 20.78 19.34 -17.95
C LYS A 534 21.04 17.96 -17.38
N GLN A 535 20.26 17.59 -16.36
CA GLN A 535 20.21 16.25 -15.77
C GLN A 535 18.76 15.88 -15.43
N GLY A 536 18.45 14.58 -15.52
CA GLY A 536 17.11 14.06 -15.22
C GLY A 536 16.09 14.35 -16.33
N THR A 537 14.84 14.60 -15.94
CA THR A 537 13.67 14.64 -16.82
C THR A 537 13.30 16.03 -17.34
N PHE A 538 14.07 17.07 -17.04
CA PHE A 538 13.79 18.40 -17.60
C PHE A 538 14.06 18.36 -19.11
N GLU A 539 13.41 19.24 -19.88
CA GLU A 539 13.51 19.30 -21.34
C GLU A 539 13.62 20.75 -21.82
N ASN A 540 13.96 20.96 -23.10
CA ASN A 540 13.95 22.26 -23.77
C ASN A 540 14.74 23.37 -23.06
N GLU A 541 15.94 23.06 -22.56
CA GLU A 541 16.77 24.07 -21.91
C GLU A 541 17.17 25.19 -22.88
N LYS A 542 16.89 26.44 -22.51
CA LYS A 542 17.34 27.63 -23.23
C LYS A 542 17.97 28.59 -22.23
N VAL A 543 19.14 29.09 -22.58
CA VAL A 543 19.93 29.98 -21.72
C VAL A 543 20.32 31.20 -22.52
N SER A 544 20.10 32.40 -21.98
CA SER A 544 20.51 33.64 -22.62
C SER A 544 20.93 34.69 -21.61
N ILE A 545 21.74 35.63 -22.06
CA ILE A 545 22.15 36.81 -21.32
C ILE A 545 21.96 38.02 -22.23
N THR A 546 21.45 39.12 -21.69
CA THR A 546 21.16 40.33 -22.47
C THR A 546 21.57 41.58 -21.68
N PRO A 547 22.38 42.49 -22.26
CA PRO A 547 22.73 43.74 -21.57
C PRO A 547 21.50 44.63 -21.41
N ILE A 548 21.36 45.26 -20.25
CA ILE A 548 20.25 46.19 -19.94
C ILE A 548 20.74 47.59 -19.55
N GLY A 549 22.03 47.88 -19.77
CA GLY A 549 22.66 49.18 -19.50
C GLY A 549 23.47 49.23 -18.21
N SER A 550 24.42 50.17 -18.13
CA SER A 550 25.24 50.44 -16.92
C SER A 550 25.99 49.21 -16.35
N GLY A 551 26.34 48.25 -17.22
CA GLY A 551 27.01 47.00 -16.88
C GLY A 551 26.11 45.93 -16.25
N TRP A 552 24.79 46.12 -16.25
CA TRP A 552 23.81 45.13 -15.81
C TRP A 552 23.37 44.22 -16.96
N PHE A 553 23.08 42.97 -16.61
CA PHE A 553 22.63 41.95 -17.53
C PHE A 553 21.38 41.26 -17.00
N LYS A 554 20.42 40.98 -17.89
CA LYS A 554 19.33 40.04 -17.65
C LYS A 554 19.79 38.64 -18.07
N CYS A 555 19.95 37.76 -17.10
CA CYS A 555 20.32 36.35 -17.29
C CYS A 555 19.06 35.51 -17.23
N THR A 556 18.78 34.70 -18.26
CA THR A 556 17.57 33.87 -18.32
C THR A 556 17.91 32.39 -18.47
N LEU A 557 17.15 31.56 -17.76
CA LEU A 557 17.18 30.11 -17.86
C LEU A 557 15.75 29.60 -18.00
N THR A 558 15.47 28.97 -19.14
CA THR A 558 14.18 28.36 -19.44
C THR A 558 14.31 26.85 -19.50
N ALA A 559 13.35 26.13 -18.95
CA ALA A 559 13.25 24.69 -19.10
C ALA A 559 11.80 24.24 -18.97
N LYS A 560 11.44 23.17 -19.70
CA LYS A 560 10.25 22.38 -19.41
C LYS A 560 10.52 21.51 -18.19
N VAL A 561 9.75 21.73 -17.13
CA VAL A 561 9.96 21.11 -15.83
C VAL A 561 8.90 20.04 -15.58
N ASN A 562 9.33 18.81 -15.42
CA ASN A 562 8.43 17.67 -15.16
C ASN A 562 8.37 17.38 -13.64
N VAL A 563 8.09 18.41 -12.84
CA VAL A 563 7.93 18.38 -11.37
C VAL A 563 6.88 19.40 -10.94
N ASP A 564 6.30 19.22 -9.76
CA ASP A 564 5.30 20.11 -9.14
C ASP A 564 5.90 21.09 -8.10
N GLN A 565 7.17 20.87 -7.72
CA GLN A 565 7.94 21.77 -6.88
C GLN A 565 9.30 22.09 -7.49
N LEU A 566 9.59 23.38 -7.61
CA LEU A 566 10.83 23.89 -8.19
C LEU A 566 11.65 24.68 -7.17
N ASN A 567 12.95 24.43 -7.14
CA ASN A 567 13.92 25.26 -6.45
C ASN A 567 14.68 26.11 -7.47
N ILE A 568 14.93 27.38 -7.14
CA ILE A 568 15.83 28.25 -7.88
C ILE A 568 17.07 28.46 -7.02
N ILE A 569 18.24 28.16 -7.55
CA ILE A 569 19.52 28.29 -6.85
C ILE A 569 20.43 29.19 -7.67
N LEU A 570 21.05 30.19 -7.04
CA LEU A 570 21.93 31.14 -7.73
C LEU A 570 23.09 31.60 -6.85
N GLY A 571 24.19 32.06 -7.45
CA GLY A 571 25.30 32.62 -6.69
C GLY A 571 26.58 32.87 -7.50
N PRO A 572 27.58 33.54 -6.89
CA PRO A 572 28.87 33.82 -7.53
C PRO A 572 29.73 32.55 -7.66
N THR A 573 30.40 32.42 -8.80
CA THR A 573 31.39 31.36 -9.10
C THR A 573 32.63 31.96 -9.79
N ASP A 574 33.61 31.13 -10.13
CA ASP A 574 34.77 31.52 -10.93
C ASP A 574 35.08 30.50 -12.05
N ASN A 575 36.14 30.77 -12.82
CA ASN A 575 36.54 29.96 -13.97
C ASN A 575 37.06 28.54 -13.59
N SER A 576 37.21 28.23 -12.29
CA SER A 576 37.61 26.89 -11.86
C SER A 576 36.45 25.88 -11.88
N LYS A 577 35.22 26.34 -12.16
CA LYS A 577 34.01 25.51 -12.21
C LYS A 577 33.33 25.49 -13.56
N GLY A 578 32.71 24.35 -13.86
CA GLY A 578 31.81 24.18 -14.98
C GLY A 578 30.35 24.31 -14.56
N ALA A 579 29.44 24.27 -15.53
CA ALA A 579 28.01 24.47 -15.28
C ALA A 579 27.40 23.41 -14.33
N SER A 580 27.89 22.17 -14.28
CA SER A 580 27.28 21.12 -13.44
C SER A 580 27.56 21.22 -11.94
N ASN A 581 28.51 22.06 -11.53
CA ASN A 581 29.07 22.12 -10.17
C ASN A 581 29.54 23.53 -9.76
N TRP A 582 28.95 24.57 -10.35
CA TRP A 582 29.31 25.98 -10.13
C TRP A 582 29.20 26.41 -8.66
N GLU A 583 28.34 25.76 -7.88
CA GLU A 583 28.14 26.11 -6.48
C GLU A 583 29.30 25.69 -5.57
N GLY A 584 30.16 24.76 -6.00
CA GLY A 584 31.21 24.12 -5.19
C GLY A 584 32.44 25.01 -4.91
N GLN A 585 33.53 24.40 -4.41
CA GLN A 585 34.80 25.05 -4.03
C GLN A 585 35.43 25.87 -5.17
N THR A 586 35.60 27.18 -5.03
CA THR A 586 36.22 28.05 -6.04
C THR A 586 37.72 28.24 -5.80
N ALA A 587 38.46 28.76 -6.79
CA ALA A 587 39.84 29.19 -6.61
C ALA A 587 39.93 30.56 -5.92
N THR A 588 38.97 31.45 -6.19
CA THR A 588 38.89 32.79 -5.61
C THR A 588 37.67 32.94 -4.69
N ILE A 589 37.50 34.13 -4.09
CA ILE A 589 36.29 34.53 -3.35
C ILE A 589 35.52 35.54 -4.21
N PRO A 590 34.77 35.10 -5.23
CA PRO A 590 34.07 35.98 -6.16
C PRO A 590 32.88 36.70 -5.51
N SER A 591 32.57 37.87 -6.04
CA SER A 591 31.35 38.61 -5.75
C SER A 591 30.58 38.98 -7.02
N ILE A 592 29.26 39.16 -6.89
CA ILE A 592 28.37 39.71 -7.92
C ILE A 592 27.40 40.71 -7.28
N TYR A 593 26.89 41.64 -8.07
CA TYR A 593 25.73 42.44 -7.69
C TYR A 593 24.45 41.82 -8.24
N LEU A 594 23.42 41.72 -7.41
CA LEU A 594 22.09 41.20 -7.73
C LEU A 594 21.02 42.25 -7.44
N ASP A 595 20.09 42.45 -8.37
CA ASP A 595 18.87 43.21 -8.13
C ASP A 595 17.76 42.26 -7.67
N SER A 596 17.47 42.26 -6.37
CA SER A 596 16.52 41.33 -5.75
C SER A 596 15.06 41.57 -6.14
N ASP A 597 14.71 42.78 -6.56
CA ASP A 597 13.36 43.13 -7.01
C ASP A 597 13.13 42.75 -8.49
N LYS A 598 14.20 42.36 -9.20
CA LYS A 598 14.16 41.99 -10.63
C LYS A 598 14.48 40.52 -10.85
N ILE A 599 13.95 39.67 -9.98
CA ILE A 599 13.89 38.23 -10.20
C ILE A 599 12.45 37.87 -10.55
N LEU A 600 12.29 37.17 -11.67
CA LEU A 600 10.99 36.83 -12.23
C LEU A 600 10.97 35.34 -12.60
N ILE A 601 9.84 34.70 -12.34
CA ILE A 601 9.53 33.36 -12.85
C ILE A 601 8.21 33.45 -13.62
N GLU A 602 8.22 32.96 -14.86
CA GLU A 602 7.08 33.03 -15.77
C GLU A 602 6.81 31.64 -16.34
N GLU A 603 5.55 31.21 -16.30
CA GLU A 603 5.08 30.10 -17.14
C GLU A 603 4.96 30.58 -18.58
N ARG A 604 5.61 29.88 -19.52
CA ARG A 604 5.39 30.11 -20.95
C ARG A 604 4.09 29.44 -21.37
N LYS A 605 3.17 30.25 -21.88
CA LYS A 605 1.90 29.80 -22.46
C LYS A 605 2.10 28.99 -23.73
#